data_AF-A0A8T4VAW1-F1
#
_entry.id   AF-A0A8T4VAW1-F1
#
_cell.length_a   1.000
_cell.length_b   1.000
_cell.length_c   1.000
_cell.angle_alpha   90.00
_cell.angle_beta   90.00
_cell.angle_gamma   90.00
#
_symmetry.space_group_name_H-M   'P 1'
#
loop_
_entity.id
_entity.type
_entity.pdbx_description
1 polymer ?
#
loop_
_entity_poly.entity_id
_entity_poly.type
_entity_poly.pdbx_seq_one_letter_code
_entity_poly.pdbx_strand_id
1 'polypeptide(L)' 'FKWNDINVCLDDTKGYGYILELEKISDELNKNKDLKILNKRLKELGIDLTPRDEFDKKYENYLKNWQTLV' A
#
# COMPACT_ATOMS: atom_id res chain seq x y z
N PHE A 1 -6.59 -9.39 5.98
CA PHE A 1 -5.97 -10.56 6.63
C PHE A 1 -4.96 -10.10 7.68
N LYS A 2 -4.76 -10.83 8.78
CA LYS A 2 -3.77 -10.47 9.81
C LYS A 2 -2.58 -11.40 9.73
N TRP A 3 -1.45 -10.90 9.25
CA TRP A 3 -0.18 -11.62 9.18
C TRP A 3 0.70 -11.23 10.37
N ASN A 4 0.57 -11.97 11.47
CA ASN A 4 1.15 -11.60 12.77
C ASN A 4 0.59 -10.24 13.25
N ASP A 5 1.45 -9.24 13.38
CA ASP A 5 1.12 -7.87 13.76
C ASP A 5 0.94 -6.92 12.56
N ILE A 6 1.03 -7.44 11.33
CA ILE A 6 0.82 -6.70 10.08
C ILE A 6 -0.60 -6.97 9.59
N ASN A 7 -1.37 -5.92 9.31
CA ASN A 7 -2.62 -6.09 8.56
C ASN A 7 -2.30 -6.04 7.07
N VAL A 8 -2.89 -6.96 6.33
CA VAL A 8 -2.71 -7.16 4.89
C VAL A 8 -4.05 -6.93 4.21
N CYS A 9 -4.12 -5.98 3.29
CA CYS A 9 -5.31 -5.71 2.49
C CYS A 9 -5.02 -5.96 1.01
N LEU A 10 -5.96 -6.58 0.30
CA LEU A 10 -5.92 -6.72 -1.14
C LEU A 10 -7.22 -6.18 -1.69
N ASP A 11 -7.15 -5.04 -2.36
CA ASP A 11 -8.32 -4.32 -2.86
C ASP A 11 -8.30 -4.23 -4.38
N ASP A 12 -9.45 -4.36 -5.00
CA ASP A 12 -9.67 -3.97 -6.40
C ASP A 12 -10.32 -2.59 -6.42
N THR A 13 -9.48 -1.56 -6.58
CA THR A 13 -9.92 -0.17 -6.52
C THR A 13 -10.09 0.36 -7.94
N LYS A 14 -11.33 0.66 -8.33
CA LYS A 14 -11.62 1.29 -9.63
C LYS A 14 -10.78 2.56 -9.82
N GLY A 15 -10.04 2.63 -10.92
CA GLY A 15 -9.11 3.72 -11.24
C GLY A 15 -7.66 3.49 -10.82
N TYR A 16 -7.39 2.59 -9.87
CA TYR A 16 -6.02 2.22 -9.46
C TYR A 16 -5.63 0.80 -9.88
N GLY A 17 -6.64 -0.08 -9.97
CA GLY A 17 -6.48 -1.53 -10.17
C GLY A 17 -6.34 -2.26 -8.84
N TYR A 18 -5.66 -3.40 -8.87
CA TYR A 18 -5.36 -4.18 -7.68
C TYR A 18 -4.29 -3.50 -6.83
N ILE A 19 -4.56 -3.34 -5.53
CA ILE A 19 -3.66 -2.78 -4.54
C ILE A 19 -3.44 -3.82 -3.44
N LEU A 20 -2.17 -4.14 -3.18
CA LEU A 20 -1.77 -4.85 -1.97
C LEU A 20 -1.19 -3.84 -0.97
N GLU A 21 -1.77 -3.76 0.21
CA GLU A 21 -1.29 -2.92 1.31
C GLU A 21 -0.84 -3.75 2.50
N LEU A 22 0.29 -3.38 3.09
CA LEU A 22 0.79 -3.89 4.36
C LEU A 22 0.89 -2.74 5.36
N GLU A 23 0.11 -2.79 6.42
CA GLU A 23 0.08 -1.77 7.47
C GLU A 23 0.44 -2.37 8.84
N LYS A 24 1.07 -1.55 9.68
CA LYS A 24 1.43 -1.92 11.06
C LYS A 24 1.40 -0.68 11.96
N ILE A 25 0.78 -0.82 13.13
CA ILE A 25 0.84 0.20 14.18
C ILE A 25 2.25 0.17 14.79
N SER A 26 2.92 1.32 14.79
CA SER A 26 4.28 1.51 15.33
C SER A 26 4.34 2.78 16.16
N ASP A 27 5.27 2.80 17.12
CA ASP A 27 5.72 4.05 17.76
C ASP A 27 6.81 4.74 16.91
N GLU A 28 7.16 5.98 17.27
CA GLU A 28 8.15 6.77 16.50
C GLU A 28 9.55 6.16 16.59
N LEU A 29 9.91 5.52 17.70
CA LEU A 29 11.22 4.89 17.90
C LEU A 29 11.41 3.68 16.98
N ASN A 30 10.35 2.91 16.74
CA ASN A 30 10.37 1.69 15.94
C ASN A 30 9.98 1.90 14.47
N LYS A 31 9.46 3.07 14.10
CA LYS A 31 8.95 3.39 12.76
C LYS A 31 9.86 2.93 11.61
N ASN A 32 11.15 3.27 11.67
CA ASN A 32 12.11 2.91 10.61
C ASN A 32 12.40 1.40 10.57
N LYS A 33 12.37 0.72 11.72
CA LYS A 33 12.54 -0.72 11.82
C LYS A 33 11.33 -1.45 11.26
N ASP A 34 10.13 -1.02 11.64
CA ASP A 34 8.88 -1.61 11.17
C ASP A 34 8.68 -1.36 9.67
N LEU A 35 9.04 -0.18 9.15
CA LEU A 35 9.03 0.09 7.71
C LEU A 35 9.96 -0.87 6.93
N LYS A 36 11.16 -1.17 7.46
CA LYS A 36 12.06 -2.16 6.85
C LYS A 36 11.46 -3.56 6.85
N ILE A 37 10.72 -3.93 7.90
CA ILE A 37 10.02 -5.21 7.99
C ILE A 37 8.93 -5.29 6.92
N LEU A 38 8.08 -4.26 6.79
CA LEU A 38 7.03 -4.20 5.77
C LEU A 38 7.61 -4.32 4.35
N ASN A 39 8.66 -3.57 4.04
CA ASN A 39 9.35 -3.65 2.75
C ASN A 39 9.94 -5.03 2.47
N LYS A 40 10.48 -5.70 3.50
CA LYS A 40 10.97 -7.07 3.37
C LYS A 40 9.83 -8.04 3.06
N ARG A 41 8.67 -7.90 3.72
CA ARG A 41 7.49 -8.75 3.46
C ARG A 41 6.95 -8.57 2.05
N LEU A 42 6.91 -7.35 1.51
CA LEU A 42 6.56 -7.12 0.11
C LEU A 42 7.50 -7.88 -0.83
N LYS A 43 8.81 -7.78 -0.61
CA LYS A 43 9.80 -8.52 -1.40
C LYS A 43 9.68 -10.04 -1.29
N GLU A 44 9.33 -10.56 -0.12
CA GLU A 44 9.06 -12.00 0.08
C GLU A 44 7.84 -12.47 -0.75
N LEU A 45 6.88 -11.58 -1.02
CA LEU A 45 5.75 -11.82 -1.92
C LEU A 45 6.09 -11.60 -3.40
N GLY A 46 7.33 -11.21 -3.72
CA GLY A 46 7.75 -10.88 -5.09
C GLY A 46 7.19 -9.56 -5.61
N ILE A 47 6.79 -8.66 -4.71
CA ILE A 47 6.19 -7.37 -5.04
C ILE A 47 7.15 -6.26 -4.66
N ASP A 48 7.46 -5.40 -5.62
CA ASP A 48 8.24 -4.19 -5.37
C ASP A 48 7.34 -3.09 -4.79
N LEU A 49 7.94 -2.25 -3.94
CA LEU A 49 7.22 -1.11 -3.39
C LEU A 49 6.92 -0.12 -4.52
N THR A 50 5.63 0.19 -4.71
CA THR A 50 5.20 1.22 -5.65
C THR A 50 5.84 2.57 -5.27
N PRO A 51 6.50 3.25 -6.21
CA PRO A 51 7.02 4.60 -5.98
C PRO A 51 5.91 5.56 -5.53
N ARG A 52 6.25 6.44 -4.58
CA ARG A 52 5.27 7.40 -4.05
C ARG A 52 4.69 8.30 -5.13
N ASP A 53 5.52 8.73 -6.08
CA ASP A 53 5.09 9.60 -7.17
C ASP A 53 4.14 8.90 -8.16
N GLU A 54 4.33 7.59 -8.39
CA GLU A 54 3.40 6.80 -9.21
C GLU A 54 2.04 6.67 -8.52
N PHE A 55 2.05 6.40 -7.22
CA PHE A 55 0.83 6.34 -6.43
C PHE A 55 0.09 7.68 -6.44
N ASP A 56 0.80 8.78 -6.20
CA ASP A 56 0.22 10.13 -6.19
C ASP A 56 -0.38 10.50 -7.56
N LYS A 57 0.28 10.13 -8.68
CA LYS A 57 -0.29 10.32 -10.04
C LYS A 57 -1.59 9.56 -10.24
N LYS A 58 -1.66 8.30 -9.81
CA LYS A 58 -2.91 7.51 -9.87
C LYS A 58 -3.99 8.14 -8.98
N TYR A 59 -3.59 8.66 -7.82
CA TYR A 59 -4.50 9.32 -6.89
C TYR A 59 -5.11 10.60 -7.46
N GLU A 60 -4.30 11.46 -8.05
CA GLU A 60 -4.78 12.66 -8.75
C GLU A 60 -5.70 12.31 -9.93
N ASN A 61 -5.37 11.26 -10.69
CA ASN A 61 -6.21 10.80 -11.78
C ASN A 61 -7.58 10.31 -11.28
N TYR A 62 -7.61 9.54 -10.20
CA TYR A 62 -8.85 9.12 -9.56
C TYR A 62 -9.67 10.31 -9.10
N LEU A 63 -9.09 11.29 -8.41
CA LEU A 63 -9.81 12.49 -7.95
C LEU A 63 -10.47 13.27 -9.09
N LYS A 64 -9.87 13.28 -10.29
CA LYS A 64 -10.44 13.95 -11.46
C LYS A 64 -11.57 13.15 -12.12
N ASN A 65 -11.55 11.83 -12.00
CA ASN A 65 -12.39 10.93 -12.80
C ASN A 65 -13.31 10.02 -11.97
N TRP A 66 -13.33 10.10 -10.64
CA TRP A 66 -14.07 9.17 -9.79
C TRP A 66 -15.55 9.06 -10.16
N GLN A 67 -16.18 10.16 -10.62
CA GLN A 67 -17.59 10.18 -11.01
C GLN A 67 -17.93 9.26 -12.18
N THR A 68 -16.97 8.99 -13.07
CA THR A 68 -17.16 8.07 -14.21
C THR A 68 -16.70 6.66 -13.89
N LEU A 69 -15.93 6.49 -12.81
CA LEU A 69 -15.39 5.21 -12.38
C LEU A 69 -16.33 4.49 -11.40
N VAL A 70 -17.05 5.22 -10.53
CA VAL A 70 -17.91 4.65 -9.48
C VAL A 70 -19.24 4.16 -10.03
#